data_AF-A0AA41Y7W9-F1
#
_entry.id   AF-A0AA41Y7W9-F1
#
_cell.length_a   1.000
_cell.length_b   1.000
_cell.length_c   1.000
_cell.angle_alpha   90.00
_cell.angle_beta   90.00
_cell.angle_gamma   90.00
#
_symmetry.space_group_name_H-M   'P 1'
#
loop_
_entity.id
_entity.type
_entity.pdbx_description
1 polymer ?
#
loop_
_entity_poly.entity_id
_entity_poly.type
_entity_poly.pdbx_seq_one_letter_code
_entity_poly.pdbx_strand_id
1 'polypeptide(L)'
;MAYQNRFIATDNLIIHLNPLISGITDSALKSNYAGFLSVSAVTVFELAIKDIFIEFAQKKNPVFGGFIEKHFANINGRIRIDELKSQHIKPFGAKYLEKFEKKLRKREKIVFTASRKNVRSDYSNLIICRHKYVHVGSPSLTFEEVLDNYQVGKEVIHSLYEAMQR
;
A
#
# COMPACT_ATOMS: atom_id res chain seq x y z
N MET A 1 -2.11 11.79 12.22
CA MET A 1 -3.02 10.64 12.43
C MET A 1 -2.18 9.37 12.40
N ALA A 2 -2.50 8.34 13.18
CA ALA A 2 -1.81 7.06 13.04
C ALA A 2 -2.07 6.50 11.62
N TYR A 3 -1.03 6.07 10.89
CA TYR A 3 -1.18 5.63 9.50
C TYR A 3 -2.20 4.48 9.36
N GLN A 4 -2.38 3.66 10.39
CA GLN A 4 -3.36 2.56 10.40
C GLN A 4 -4.79 3.07 10.21
N ASN A 5 -5.11 4.28 10.67
CA ASN A 5 -6.44 4.86 10.52
C ASN A 5 -6.78 5.12 9.05
N ARG A 6 -5.78 5.18 8.15
CA ARG A 6 -6.01 5.30 6.69
C ARG A 6 -6.72 4.08 6.13
N PHE A 7 -6.57 2.90 6.75
CA PHE A 7 -7.21 1.67 6.30
C PHE A 7 -8.70 1.60 6.64
N ILE A 8 -9.15 2.26 7.71
CA ILE A 8 -10.50 2.09 8.27
C ILE A 8 -11.60 2.28 7.23
N ALA A 9 -11.55 3.37 6.46
CA ALA A 9 -12.59 3.67 5.47
C ALA A 9 -12.65 2.62 4.36
N THR A 10 -11.49 2.16 3.86
CA THR A 10 -11.44 1.12 2.82
C THR A 10 -11.81 -0.25 3.38
N ASP A 11 -11.42 -0.56 4.61
CA ASP A 11 -11.79 -1.80 5.29
C ASP A 11 -13.31 -1.87 5.50
N ASN A 12 -13.94 -0.78 5.94
CA ASN A 12 -15.40 -0.70 6.08
C ASN A 12 -16.12 -0.85 4.72
N LEU A 13 -15.58 -0.22 3.68
CA LEU A 13 -16.11 -0.33 2.32
C LEU A 13 -16.02 -1.78 1.81
N ILE A 14 -14.90 -2.46 2.06
CA ILE A 14 -14.72 -3.88 1.72
C ILE A 14 -15.77 -4.74 2.41
N ILE A 15 -15.95 -4.56 3.72
CA ILE A 15 -16.95 -5.31 4.50
C ILE A 15 -18.35 -5.12 3.92
N HIS A 16 -18.68 -3.91 3.50
CA HIS A 16 -19.98 -3.59 2.91
C HIS A 16 -20.14 -4.15 1.48
N LEU A 17 -19.12 -4.05 0.63
CA LEU A 17 -19.21 -4.44 -0.78
C LEU A 17 -19.12 -5.96 -1.01
N ASN A 18 -18.39 -6.69 -0.17
CA ASN A 18 -18.13 -8.11 -0.37
C ASN A 18 -19.40 -8.98 -0.54
N PRO A 19 -20.46 -8.86 0.30
CA PRO A 19 -21.69 -9.62 0.10
C PRO A 19 -22.46 -9.18 -1.14
N LEU A 20 -22.42 -7.89 -1.51
CA LEU A 20 -23.12 -7.36 -2.67
C LEU A 20 -22.53 -7.89 -3.97
N ILE A 21 -21.20 -7.93 -4.07
CA ILE A 21 -20.50 -8.34 -5.27
C ILE A 21 -20.62 -9.85 -5.50
N SER A 22 -20.66 -10.64 -4.42
CA SER A 22 -20.94 -12.08 -4.50
C SER A 22 -22.27 -12.39 -5.22
N GLY A 23 -23.28 -11.53 -5.06
CA GLY A 23 -24.61 -11.67 -5.68
C GLY A 23 -24.71 -11.20 -7.13
N ILE A 24 -23.71 -10.50 -7.66
CA ILE A 24 -23.72 -10.00 -9.04
C ILE A 24 -23.43 -11.16 -10.01
N THR A 25 -24.19 -11.29 -11.08
CA THR A 25 -23.94 -12.29 -12.15
C THR A 25 -23.13 -11.70 -13.30
N ASP A 26 -23.23 -10.40 -13.53
CA ASP A 26 -22.50 -9.69 -14.58
C ASP A 26 -20.98 -9.61 -14.26
N SER A 27 -20.20 -10.29 -15.10
CA SER A 27 -18.74 -10.33 -15.00
C SER A 27 -18.08 -8.97 -15.30
N ALA A 28 -18.63 -8.19 -16.22
CA ALA A 28 -18.06 -6.88 -16.57
C ALA A 28 -18.21 -5.91 -15.39
N LEU A 29 -19.37 -5.93 -14.73
CA LEU A 29 -19.62 -5.12 -13.54
C LEU A 29 -18.72 -5.54 -12.37
N LYS A 30 -18.55 -6.85 -12.12
CA LYS A 30 -17.58 -7.36 -11.12
C LYS A 30 -16.16 -6.88 -11.38
N SER A 31 -15.74 -6.93 -12.65
CA SER A 31 -14.43 -6.45 -13.07
C SER A 31 -14.27 -4.95 -12.76
N ASN A 32 -15.27 -4.13 -13.08
CA ASN A 32 -15.26 -2.72 -12.72
C ASN A 32 -15.13 -2.48 -11.21
N TYR A 33 -15.85 -3.23 -10.38
CA TYR A 33 -15.71 -3.13 -8.92
C TYR A 33 -14.30 -3.50 -8.43
N ALA A 34 -13.66 -4.50 -9.02
CA ALA A 34 -12.26 -4.82 -8.72
C ALA A 34 -11.33 -3.63 -9.05
N GLY A 35 -11.56 -2.99 -10.21
CA GLY A 35 -10.90 -1.76 -10.62
C GLY A 35 -11.07 -0.64 -9.60
N PHE A 36 -12.31 -0.29 -9.26
CA PHE A 36 -12.64 0.74 -8.26
C PHE A 36 -11.99 0.46 -6.90
N LEU A 37 -12.06 -0.78 -6.42
CA LEU A 37 -11.44 -1.16 -5.15
C LEU A 37 -9.91 -1.01 -5.21
N SER A 38 -9.28 -1.41 -6.32
CA SER A 38 -7.82 -1.29 -6.48
C SER A 38 -7.36 0.18 -6.40
N VAL A 39 -8.15 1.12 -6.91
CA VAL A 39 -7.88 2.57 -6.81
C VAL A 39 -7.89 3.00 -5.35
N SER A 40 -8.95 2.65 -4.61
CA SER A 40 -9.07 3.00 -3.19
C SER A 40 -7.94 2.39 -2.35
N ALA A 41 -7.65 1.10 -2.56
CA ALA A 41 -6.62 0.37 -1.84
C ALA A 41 -5.21 0.99 -2.03
N VAL A 42 -4.84 1.27 -3.29
CA VAL A 42 -3.54 1.89 -3.62
C VAL A 42 -3.46 3.33 -3.07
N THR A 43 -4.56 4.08 -3.12
CA THR A 43 -4.61 5.45 -2.58
C THR A 43 -4.38 5.45 -1.07
N VAL A 44 -4.97 4.51 -0.35
CA VAL A 44 -4.75 4.36 1.09
C VAL A 44 -3.30 4.01 1.41
N PHE A 45 -2.66 3.13 0.63
CA PHE A 45 -1.23 2.87 0.78
C PHE A 45 -0.38 4.12 0.58
N GLU A 46 -0.67 4.92 -0.46
CA GLU A 46 0.04 6.17 -0.70
C GLU A 46 -0.09 7.13 0.48
N LEU A 47 -1.30 7.34 0.99
CA LEU A 47 -1.53 8.23 2.14
C LEU A 47 -0.87 7.72 3.42
N ALA A 48 -0.90 6.40 3.66
CA ALA A 48 -0.21 5.81 4.80
C ALA A 48 1.30 5.99 4.72
N ILE A 49 1.89 5.83 3.53
CA ILE A 49 3.32 6.07 3.28
C ILE A 49 3.68 7.54 3.57
N LYS A 50 2.87 8.50 3.09
CA LYS A 50 3.06 9.94 3.37
C LYS A 50 3.06 10.20 4.88
N ASP A 51 2.05 9.71 5.59
CA ASP A 51 1.93 9.90 7.04
C ASP A 51 3.16 9.36 7.78
N ILE A 52 3.64 8.15 7.41
CA ILE A 52 4.81 7.51 8.04
C ILE A 52 6.07 8.39 7.90
N PHE A 53 6.35 8.87 6.69
CA PHE A 53 7.54 9.69 6.44
C PHE A 53 7.45 11.06 7.11
N ILE A 54 6.28 11.71 7.04
CA ILE A 54 6.05 13.02 7.66
C ILE A 54 6.21 12.91 9.18
N GLU A 55 5.57 11.92 9.81
CA GLU A 55 5.66 11.71 11.26
C GLU A 55 7.11 11.42 11.69
N PHE A 56 7.81 10.56 10.95
CA PHE A 56 9.22 10.25 11.24
C PHE A 56 10.12 11.49 11.13
N ALA A 57 9.94 12.31 10.08
CA ALA A 57 10.71 13.51 9.87
C ALA A 57 10.44 14.57 10.95
N GLN A 58 9.16 14.80 11.28
CA GLN A 58 8.74 15.71 12.35
C GLN A 58 9.34 15.31 13.71
N LYS A 59 9.36 14.02 14.05
CA LYS A 59 9.99 13.50 15.29
C LYS A 59 11.51 13.69 15.34
N LYS A 60 12.18 13.82 14.18
CA LYS A 60 13.61 14.16 14.13
C LYS A 60 13.84 15.65 14.28
N ASN A 61 13.15 16.46 13.48
CA ASN A 61 13.24 17.91 13.52
C ASN A 61 12.00 18.55 12.84
N PRO A 62 11.32 19.53 13.47
CA PRO A 62 10.13 20.16 12.89
C PRO A 62 10.33 20.80 11.51
N VAL A 63 11.46 21.48 11.27
CA VAL A 63 11.77 22.12 9.98
C VAL A 63 11.94 21.06 8.89
N PHE A 64 12.64 19.96 9.21
CA PHE A 64 12.77 18.83 8.30
C PHE A 64 11.42 18.16 8.02
N GLY A 65 10.55 18.07 9.04
CA GLY A 65 9.16 17.64 8.89
C GLY A 65 8.41 18.45 7.84
N GLY A 66 8.46 19.79 7.91
CA GLY A 66 7.83 20.67 6.93
C GLY A 66 8.40 20.54 5.51
N PHE A 67 9.70 20.26 5.37
CA PHE A 67 10.31 19.95 4.09
C PHE A 67 9.79 18.64 3.49
N ILE A 68 9.73 17.58 4.31
CA ILE A 68 9.22 16.27 3.90
C ILE A 68 7.74 16.33 3.54
N GLU A 69 6.92 17.06 4.30
CA GLU A 69 5.52 17.28 3.97
C GLU A 69 5.34 17.88 2.57
N LYS A 70 6.10 18.93 2.25
CA LYS A 70 6.09 19.53 0.90
C LYS A 70 6.61 18.58 -0.16
N HIS A 71 7.65 17.81 0.14
CA HIS A 71 8.23 16.84 -0.80
C HIS A 71 7.23 15.72 -1.14
N PHE A 72 6.54 15.18 -0.14
CA PHE A 72 5.60 14.07 -0.28
C PHE A 72 4.19 14.50 -0.70
N ALA A 73 3.88 15.80 -0.70
CA ALA A 73 2.61 16.31 -1.23
C ALA A 73 2.32 15.77 -2.65
N ASN A 74 3.35 15.59 -3.47
CA ASN A 74 3.26 15.24 -4.89
C ASN A 74 3.74 13.82 -5.26
N ILE A 75 3.77 12.85 -4.33
CA ILE A 75 4.31 11.49 -4.61
C ILE A 75 3.48 10.65 -5.61
N ASN A 76 2.41 11.21 -6.19
CA ASN A 76 1.35 10.52 -6.94
C ASN A 76 1.81 9.28 -7.71
N GLY A 77 1.43 8.10 -7.19
CA GLY A 77 1.67 6.80 -7.84
C GLY A 77 3.08 6.22 -7.73
N ARG A 78 4.06 6.93 -7.16
CA ARG A 78 5.44 6.46 -6.99
C ARG A 78 5.65 5.66 -5.71
N ILE A 79 4.82 4.63 -5.54
CA ILE A 79 4.81 3.79 -4.34
C ILE A 79 5.27 2.37 -4.62
N ARG A 80 5.84 2.07 -5.79
CA ARG A 80 6.42 0.74 -6.03
C ARG A 80 7.53 0.50 -5.02
N ILE A 81 7.75 -0.76 -4.67
CA ILE A 81 8.77 -1.14 -3.67
C ILE A 81 10.15 -0.58 -4.04
N ASP A 82 10.54 -0.62 -5.31
CA ASP A 82 11.84 -0.12 -5.74
C ASP A 82 11.93 1.40 -5.64
N GLU A 83 10.85 2.12 -5.88
CA GLU A 83 10.74 3.57 -5.67
C GLU A 83 10.78 3.89 -4.18
N LEU A 84 10.07 3.13 -3.34
CA LEU A 84 10.15 3.24 -1.88
C LEU A 84 11.59 3.08 -1.41
N LYS A 85 12.28 2.05 -1.87
CA LYS A 85 13.68 1.81 -1.49
C LYS A 85 14.60 2.94 -1.97
N SER A 86 14.55 3.28 -3.25
CA SER A 86 15.54 4.15 -3.90
C SER A 86 15.29 5.64 -3.68
N GLN A 87 14.03 6.09 -3.78
CA GLN A 87 13.65 7.50 -3.78
C GLN A 87 13.16 7.96 -2.41
N HIS A 88 12.52 7.09 -1.62
CA HIS A 88 11.83 7.52 -0.40
C HIS A 88 12.57 7.14 0.89
N ILE A 89 13.11 5.92 0.99
CA ILE A 89 13.78 5.44 2.21
C ILE A 89 15.26 5.80 2.21
N LYS A 90 15.98 5.53 1.11
CA LYS A 90 17.43 5.76 1.00
C LYS A 90 17.88 7.19 1.39
N PRO A 91 17.14 8.28 1.07
CA PRO A 91 17.53 9.63 1.48
C PRO A 91 17.61 9.84 3.00
N PHE A 92 16.89 9.05 3.80
CA PHE A 92 16.99 9.11 5.26
C PHE A 92 18.20 8.33 5.80
N GLY A 93 18.87 7.54 4.96
CA GLY A 93 20.10 6.81 5.26
C GLY A 93 20.02 5.31 4.98
N ALA A 94 21.14 4.71 4.59
CA ALA A 94 21.25 3.28 4.26
C ALA A 94 20.77 2.34 5.37
N LYS A 95 20.99 2.72 6.65
CA LYS A 95 20.50 1.98 7.82
C LYS A 95 18.99 1.76 7.80
N TYR A 96 18.19 2.74 7.33
CA TYR A 96 16.73 2.61 7.27
C TYR A 96 16.30 1.70 6.13
N LEU A 97 17.03 1.71 5.00
CA LEU A 97 16.81 0.79 3.89
C LEU A 97 17.08 -0.66 4.31
N GLU A 98 18.18 -0.91 4.99
CA GLU A 98 18.51 -2.24 5.53
C GLU A 98 17.46 -2.70 6.56
N LYS A 99 17.04 -1.80 7.44
CA LYS A 99 15.99 -2.07 8.43
C LYS A 99 14.67 -2.43 7.76
N PHE A 100 14.25 -1.67 6.74
CA PHE A 100 13.05 -1.96 5.96
C PHE A 100 13.12 -3.33 5.29
N GLU A 101 14.22 -3.62 4.59
CA GLU A 101 14.39 -4.91 3.91
C GLU A 101 14.38 -6.08 4.91
N LYS A 102 15.02 -5.92 6.07
CA LYS A 102 14.99 -6.92 7.16
C LYS A 102 13.57 -7.14 7.70
N LYS A 103 12.81 -6.07 7.92
CA LYS A 103 11.43 -6.15 8.44
C LYS A 103 10.49 -6.78 7.42
N LEU A 104 10.60 -6.38 6.15
CA LEU A 104 9.82 -6.93 5.06
C LEU A 104 10.09 -8.43 4.88
N ARG A 105 11.36 -8.86 4.85
CA ARG A 105 11.71 -10.29 4.79
C ARG A 105 11.16 -11.09 5.96
N LYS A 106 11.14 -10.52 7.17
CA LYS A 106 10.56 -11.18 8.35
C LYS A 106 9.06 -11.41 8.14
N ARG A 107 8.32 -10.39 7.70
CA ARG A 107 6.88 -10.49 7.44
C ARG A 107 6.56 -11.40 6.26
N GLU A 108 7.35 -11.34 5.19
CA GLU A 108 7.27 -12.28 4.05
C GLU A 108 7.35 -13.73 4.50
N LYS A 109 8.30 -14.08 5.38
CA LYS A 109 8.40 -15.45 5.92
C LYS A 109 7.16 -15.87 6.70
N ILE A 110 6.61 -14.97 7.51
CA ILE A 110 5.41 -15.23 8.32
C ILE A 110 4.20 -15.47 7.40
N VAL A 111 3.97 -14.57 6.46
CA VAL A 111 2.87 -14.66 5.49
C VAL A 111 3.02 -15.92 4.63
N PHE A 112 4.20 -16.18 4.08
CA PHE A 112 4.43 -17.34 3.24
C PHE A 112 4.20 -18.66 3.99
N THR A 113 4.56 -18.72 5.27
CA THR A 113 4.33 -19.91 6.11
C THR A 113 2.84 -20.11 6.39
N ALA A 114 2.10 -19.04 6.67
CA ALA A 114 0.70 -19.10 7.07
C ALA A 114 -0.26 -19.30 5.90
N SER A 115 0.00 -18.67 4.75
CA SER A 115 -0.96 -18.59 3.64
C SER A 115 -0.36 -18.87 2.27
N ARG A 116 0.95 -19.16 2.17
CA ARG A 116 1.69 -19.37 0.91
C ARG A 116 1.68 -18.18 -0.06
N LYS A 117 1.36 -16.98 0.44
CA LYS A 117 1.29 -15.74 -0.34
C LYS A 117 2.63 -15.01 -0.42
N ASN A 118 2.78 -14.16 -1.43
CA ASN A 118 4.01 -13.42 -1.69
C ASN A 118 3.78 -11.92 -1.58
N VAL A 119 4.20 -11.35 -0.45
CA VAL A 119 3.92 -9.94 -0.09
C VAL A 119 4.32 -8.94 -1.19
N ARG A 120 5.48 -9.12 -1.81
CA ARG A 120 5.95 -8.18 -2.86
C ARG A 120 5.15 -8.29 -4.13
N SER A 121 4.84 -9.53 -4.54
CA SER A 121 4.08 -9.79 -5.75
C SER A 121 2.67 -9.26 -5.59
N ASP A 122 2.01 -9.56 -4.47
CA ASP A 122 0.64 -9.15 -4.19
C ASP A 122 0.52 -7.62 -4.13
N TYR A 123 1.46 -6.95 -3.44
CA TYR A 123 1.56 -5.49 -3.41
C TYR A 123 1.79 -4.89 -4.81
N SER A 124 2.71 -5.45 -5.58
CA SER A 124 3.03 -4.99 -6.94
C SER A 124 1.85 -5.17 -7.89
N ASN A 125 1.18 -6.32 -7.83
CA ASN A 125 0.02 -6.66 -8.62
C ASN A 125 -1.12 -5.68 -8.39
N LEU A 126 -1.33 -5.24 -7.15
CA LEU A 126 -2.35 -4.25 -6.82
C LEU A 126 -2.07 -2.88 -7.47
N ILE A 127 -0.81 -2.43 -7.44
CA ILE A 127 -0.39 -1.18 -8.10
C ILE A 127 -0.57 -1.29 -9.62
N ILE A 128 -0.18 -2.42 -10.21
CA ILE A 128 -0.33 -2.68 -11.65
C ILE A 128 -1.82 -2.70 -12.03
N CYS A 129 -2.66 -3.35 -11.23
CA CYS A 129 -4.11 -3.41 -11.45
C CYS A 129 -4.73 -2.01 -11.44
N ARG A 130 -4.40 -1.20 -10.44
CA ARG A 130 -4.85 0.20 -10.37
C ARG A 130 -4.44 0.98 -11.60
N HIS A 131 -3.18 0.83 -12.04
CA HIS A 131 -2.68 1.53 -13.21
C HIS A 131 -3.43 1.11 -14.48
N LYS A 132 -3.56 -0.20 -14.74
CA LYS A 132 -4.30 -0.72 -15.90
C LYS A 132 -5.77 -0.27 -15.90
N TYR A 133 -6.43 -0.30 -14.75
CA TYR A 133 -7.82 0.13 -14.64
C TYR A 133 -7.98 1.63 -14.93
N VAL A 134 -7.17 2.50 -14.31
CA VAL A 134 -7.28 3.95 -14.49
C VAL A 134 -6.96 4.39 -15.93
N HIS A 135 -6.03 3.72 -16.60
CA HIS A 135 -5.61 4.11 -17.95
C HIS A 135 -6.36 3.41 -19.08
N VAL A 136 -6.79 2.16 -18.89
CA VAL A 136 -7.35 1.30 -19.96
C VAL A 136 -8.77 0.82 -19.62
N GLY A 137 -9.28 1.09 -18.42
CA GLY A 137 -10.58 0.59 -17.97
C GLY A 137 -10.61 -0.92 -17.73
N SER A 138 -9.45 -1.58 -17.75
CA SER A 138 -9.33 -3.04 -17.66
C SER A 138 -8.51 -3.43 -16.43
N PRO A 139 -9.13 -3.79 -15.30
CA PRO A 139 -8.39 -4.30 -14.16
C PRO A 139 -7.76 -5.66 -14.51
N SER A 140 -6.60 -5.94 -13.92
CA SER A 140 -5.88 -7.21 -14.15
C SER A 140 -6.10 -8.25 -13.07
N LEU A 141 -6.92 -7.94 -12.08
CA LEU A 141 -7.21 -8.79 -10.93
C LEU A 141 -8.72 -8.91 -10.77
N THR A 142 -9.18 -10.04 -10.27
CA THR A 142 -10.57 -10.20 -9.81
C THR A 142 -10.80 -9.40 -8.52
N PHE A 143 -12.06 -9.26 -8.12
CA PHE A 143 -12.41 -8.56 -6.89
C PHE A 143 -11.77 -9.24 -5.66
N GLU A 144 -11.81 -10.57 -5.62
CA GLU A 144 -11.23 -11.38 -4.55
C GLU A 144 -9.70 -11.27 -4.51
N GLU A 145 -9.04 -11.25 -5.67
CA GLU A 145 -7.60 -11.05 -5.76
C GLU A 145 -7.20 -9.64 -5.30
N VAL A 146 -8.00 -8.60 -5.63
CA VAL A 146 -7.77 -7.23 -5.13
C VAL A 146 -7.90 -7.18 -3.61
N LEU A 147 -8.93 -7.81 -3.04
CA LEU A 147 -9.11 -7.91 -1.59
C LEU A 147 -7.90 -8.56 -0.93
N ASP A 148 -7.48 -9.70 -1.47
CA ASP A 148 -6.39 -10.46 -0.91
C ASP A 148 -5.06 -9.70 -0.99
N ASN A 149 -4.76 -9.16 -2.17
CA ASN A 149 -3.56 -8.37 -2.41
C ASN A 149 -3.53 -7.10 -1.56
N TYR A 150 -4.69 -6.50 -1.28
CA TYR A 150 -4.78 -5.38 -0.35
C TYR A 150 -4.47 -5.80 1.08
N GLN A 151 -5.02 -6.91 1.59
CA GLN A 151 -4.71 -7.37 2.95
C GLN A 151 -3.24 -7.74 3.10
N VAL A 152 -2.69 -8.51 2.16
CA VAL A 152 -1.27 -8.88 2.18
C VAL A 152 -0.38 -7.66 1.95
N GLY A 153 -0.77 -6.74 1.07
CA GLY A 153 -0.02 -5.53 0.76
C GLY A 153 0.18 -4.59 1.95
N LYS A 154 -0.71 -4.60 2.95
CA LYS A 154 -0.55 -3.87 4.21
C LYS A 154 0.77 -4.23 4.92
N GLU A 155 1.27 -5.45 4.74
CA GLU A 155 2.54 -5.89 5.33
C GLU A 155 3.76 -5.08 4.84
N VAL A 156 3.71 -4.56 3.61
CA VAL A 156 4.73 -3.62 3.11
C VAL A 156 4.68 -2.32 3.91
N ILE A 157 3.47 -1.80 4.16
CA ILE A 157 3.28 -0.55 4.91
C ILE A 157 3.67 -0.71 6.38
N HIS A 158 3.31 -1.83 7.00
CA HIS A 158 3.73 -2.16 8.36
C HIS A 158 5.25 -2.30 8.47
N SER A 159 5.90 -2.94 7.48
CA SER A 159 7.36 -3.04 7.41
C SER A 159 8.01 -1.66 7.31
N LEU A 160 7.43 -0.76 6.50
CA LEU A 160 7.91 0.61 6.35
C LEU A 160 7.79 1.38 7.67
N TYR A 161 6.62 1.34 8.31
CA TYR A 161 6.41 2.01 9.59
C TYR A 161 7.42 1.57 10.65
N GLU A 162 7.65 0.26 10.79
CA GLU A 162 8.63 -0.28 11.74
C GLU A 162 10.08 0.14 11.41
N ALA A 163 10.41 0.26 10.13
CA ALA A 163 11.71 0.74 9.70
C ALA A 163 11.90 2.21 10.05
N MET A 164 10.88 3.02 9.80
CA MET A 164 10.86 4.47 10.04
C MET A 164 10.43 4.82 11.49
N GLN A 165 10.85 4.01 12.47
CA GLN A 165 10.84 4.38 13.89
C GLN A 165 12.22 4.84 14.35
N ARG A 166 12.24 5.81 15.27
CA ARG A 166 13.45 6.35 15.90
C ARG A 166 14.14 5.30 16.78
#